data_AF-A0A8H4W0Z0-F1
#
_entry.id   AF-A0A8H4W0Z0-F1
#
_cell.length_a   1.000
_cell.length_b   1.000
_cell.length_c   1.000
_cell.angle_alpha   90.00
_cell.angle_beta   90.00
_cell.angle_gamma   90.00
#
_symmetry.space_group_name_H-M   'P 1'
#
loop_
_entity.id
_entity.type
_entity.pdbx_description
1 polymer ?
#
loop_
_entity_poly.entity_id
_entity_poly.type
_entity_poly.pdbx_seq_one_letter_code
_entity_poly.pdbx_strand_id
1 'polypeptide(L)'
;MLGAITLTRWGRYKPIHVLAFAIQTLGLGLFTLQREETTVAQWAVFQCVVSFGGGMIFTTMLPAFQAFVHERDLAACTAAWYFIRLFGHVWGVAIPAAIFNNRVDALLAQGAISDPLIARIISAGGAYQAASAVFVEQFPPALQTEVRAVYRQATQRVFQIAIIFAGFAFLLTLFEKEVELRKTLETEFGLEEIEGRKEKAGTEK
;
A
#
# COMPACT_ATOMS: atom_id res chain seq x y z
N MET A 1 -2.27 10.24 9.64
CA MET A 1 -2.05 11.56 10.28
C MET A 1 -0.72 11.67 11.01
N LEU A 2 -0.24 10.63 11.71
CA LEU A 2 1.06 10.70 12.41
C LEU A 2 2.24 11.05 11.48
N GLY A 3 2.31 10.45 10.29
CA GLY A 3 3.34 10.78 9.29
C GLY A 3 3.30 12.24 8.83
N ALA A 4 2.10 12.80 8.63
CA ALA A 4 1.94 14.21 8.33
C ALA A 4 2.40 15.11 9.50
N ILE A 5 2.02 14.78 10.74
CA ILE A 5 2.41 15.54 11.94
C ILE A 5 3.93 15.53 12.14
N THR A 6 4.57 14.37 12.01
CA THR A 6 6.04 14.26 12.13
C THR A 6 6.74 14.98 11.00
N LEU A 7 6.22 14.88 9.78
CA LEU A 7 6.76 15.62 8.62
C LEU A 7 6.65 17.14 8.82
N THR A 8 5.53 17.65 9.29
CA THR A 8 5.36 19.09 9.56
C THR A 8 6.27 19.58 10.69
N ARG A 9 6.51 18.76 11.72
CA ARG A 9 7.38 19.15 12.86
C ARG A 9 8.87 19.06 12.55
N TRP A 10 9.30 18.04 11.79
CA TRP A 10 10.72 17.79 11.54
C TRP A 10 11.19 18.22 10.15
N GLY A 11 10.30 18.41 9.18
CA GLY A 11 10.64 18.82 7.80
C GLY A 11 11.41 17.76 7.00
N ARG A 12 11.56 16.55 7.54
CA ARG A 12 12.45 15.48 7.05
C ARG A 12 11.64 14.22 6.75
N TYR A 13 11.41 13.93 5.46
CA TYR A 13 10.63 12.76 5.04
C TYR A 13 11.43 11.47 4.97
N LYS A 14 12.73 11.52 4.66
CA LYS A 14 13.57 10.32 4.51
C LYS A 14 13.53 9.39 5.73
N PRO A 15 13.76 9.84 6.98
CA PRO A 15 13.68 8.94 8.14
C PRO A 15 12.27 8.38 8.36
N ILE A 16 11.23 9.15 8.00
CA ILE A 16 9.84 8.68 8.07
C ILE A 16 9.61 7.57 7.04
N HIS A 17 10.10 7.72 5.82
CA HIS A 17 9.99 6.71 4.77
C HIS A 17 10.72 5.42 5.15
N VAL A 18 11.97 5.52 5.61
CA VAL A 18 12.74 4.35 6.07
C VAL A 18 11.98 3.58 7.15
N LEU A 19 11.50 4.28 8.19
CA LEU A 19 10.72 3.65 9.27
C LEU A 19 9.40 3.07 8.76
N ALA A 20 8.67 3.80 7.94
CA ALA A 20 7.35 3.40 7.46
C ALA A 20 7.41 2.18 6.54
N PHE A 21 8.38 2.13 5.62
CA PHE A 21 8.60 0.98 4.76
C PHE A 21 9.17 -0.23 5.53
N ALA A 22 9.97 -0.02 6.57
CA ALA A 22 10.38 -1.10 7.48
C ALA A 22 9.16 -1.72 8.18
N ILE A 23 8.31 -0.90 8.79
CA ILE A 23 7.08 -1.36 9.46
C ILE A 23 6.13 -2.04 8.47
N GLN A 24 5.98 -1.48 7.26
CA GLN A 24 5.15 -2.06 6.21
C GLN A 24 5.65 -3.45 5.79
N THR A 25 6.97 -3.61 5.63
CA THR A 25 7.60 -4.89 5.28
C THR A 25 7.43 -5.91 6.41
N LEU A 26 7.65 -5.52 7.66
CA LEU A 26 7.43 -6.37 8.84
C LEU A 26 5.97 -6.79 8.98
N GLY A 27 5.03 -5.85 8.79
CA GLY A 27 3.59 -6.13 8.85
C GLY A 27 3.13 -7.12 7.78
N LEU A 28 3.65 -7.02 6.55
CA LEU A 28 3.41 -8.03 5.52
C LEU A 28 4.03 -9.39 5.89
N GLY A 29 5.17 -9.38 6.58
CA GLY A 29 5.76 -10.55 7.22
C GLY A 29 4.81 -11.26 8.19
N LEU A 30 4.13 -10.50 9.06
CA LEU A 30 3.19 -11.06 10.03
C LEU A 30 2.02 -11.79 9.37
N PHE A 31 1.51 -11.29 8.23
CA PHE A 31 0.43 -11.98 7.50
C PHE A 31 0.84 -13.37 6.98
N THR A 32 2.13 -13.64 6.78
CA THR A 32 2.58 -14.98 6.39
C THR A 32 2.45 -16.01 7.52
N LEU A 33 2.35 -15.56 8.77
CA LEU A 33 2.19 -16.41 9.95
C LEU A 33 0.74 -16.84 10.19
N GLN A 34 -0.21 -16.30 9.42
CA GLN A 34 -1.63 -16.56 9.62
C GLN A 34 -1.97 -18.03 9.33
N ARG A 35 -2.70 -18.64 10.27
CA ARG A 35 -3.16 -20.04 10.26
C ARG A 35 -4.66 -20.09 10.54
N GLU A 36 -5.26 -21.27 10.46
CA GLU A 36 -6.70 -21.46 10.77
C GLU A 36 -7.02 -21.04 12.22
N GLU A 37 -6.10 -21.31 13.14
CA GLU A 37 -6.23 -20.98 14.57
C GLU A 37 -5.93 -19.51 14.91
N THR A 38 -5.63 -18.66 13.91
CA THR A 38 -5.33 -17.25 14.18
C THR A 38 -6.57 -16.55 14.71
N THR A 39 -6.48 -16.04 15.93
CA THR A 39 -7.59 -15.34 16.58
C THR A 39 -7.88 -14.01 15.90
N VAL A 40 -9.11 -13.52 16.03
CA VAL A 40 -9.52 -12.19 15.53
C VAL A 40 -8.61 -11.10 16.08
N ALA A 41 -8.18 -11.20 17.34
CA ALA A 41 -7.28 -10.24 17.96
C ALA A 41 -5.89 -10.22 17.30
N GLN A 42 -5.31 -11.40 17.02
CA GLN A 42 -4.02 -11.49 16.31
C GLN A 42 -4.11 -10.88 14.91
N TRP A 43 -5.17 -11.21 14.18
CA TRP A 43 -5.41 -10.67 12.84
C TRP A 43 -5.59 -9.14 12.86
N ALA A 44 -6.34 -8.60 13.82
CA ALA A 44 -6.52 -7.16 14.00
C ALA A 44 -5.19 -6.45 14.29
N VAL A 45 -4.34 -7.04 15.14
CA VAL A 45 -2.99 -6.49 15.41
C VAL A 45 -2.14 -6.45 14.14
N PHE A 46 -2.16 -7.50 13.31
CA PHE A 46 -1.42 -7.51 12.04
C PHE A 46 -1.90 -6.41 11.10
N GLN A 47 -3.22 -6.21 11.00
CA GLN A 47 -3.81 -5.11 10.22
C GLN A 47 -3.42 -3.75 10.76
N CYS A 48 -3.39 -3.55 12.08
CA CYS A 48 -2.95 -2.30 12.69
C CYS A 48 -1.50 -1.98 12.34
N VAL A 49 -0.59 -2.95 12.40
CA VAL A 49 0.84 -2.76 12.05
C VAL A 49 0.99 -2.34 10.58
N VAL A 50 0.34 -3.06 9.67
CA VAL A 50 0.36 -2.71 8.23
C VAL A 50 -0.26 -1.34 7.98
N SER A 51 -1.41 -1.04 8.58
CA SER A 51 -2.10 0.23 8.40
C SER A 51 -1.30 1.41 8.95
N PHE A 52 -0.54 1.18 10.02
CA PHE A 52 0.34 2.20 10.60
C PHE A 52 1.47 2.57 9.63
N GLY A 53 2.19 1.58 9.09
CA GLY A 53 3.22 1.79 8.08
C GLY A 53 2.67 2.44 6.81
N GLY A 54 1.61 1.86 6.24
CA GLY A 54 0.96 2.35 5.03
C GLY A 54 0.39 3.76 5.19
N GLY A 55 -0.16 4.09 6.36
CA GLY A 55 -0.69 5.42 6.66
C GLY A 55 0.39 6.50 6.69
N MET A 56 1.59 6.19 7.18
CA MET A 56 2.74 7.11 7.10
C MET A 56 3.15 7.33 5.65
N ILE A 57 3.41 6.25 4.90
CA ILE A 57 3.78 6.29 3.48
C ILE A 57 2.78 7.14 2.68
N PHE A 58 1.48 6.88 2.86
CA PHE A 58 0.43 7.57 2.13
C PHE A 58 0.44 9.09 2.37
N THR A 59 0.67 9.51 3.61
CA THR A 59 0.64 10.94 3.96
C THR A 59 1.91 11.71 3.60
N THR A 60 3.06 11.05 3.45
CA THR A 60 4.35 11.74 3.23
C THR A 60 4.86 11.67 1.80
N MET A 61 4.38 10.71 0.99
CA MET A 61 4.91 10.48 -0.37
C MET A 61 4.69 11.67 -1.32
N LEU A 62 3.48 12.27 -1.32
CA LEU A 62 3.19 13.38 -2.22
C LEU A 62 4.02 14.63 -1.87
N PRO A 63 4.08 15.10 -0.60
CA PRO A 63 4.97 16.19 -0.23
C PRO A 63 6.45 15.94 -0.56
N ALA A 64 6.93 14.70 -0.35
CA ALA A 64 8.31 14.34 -0.71
C ALA A 64 8.55 14.44 -2.23
N PHE A 65 7.60 13.97 -3.04
CA PHE A 65 7.67 14.07 -4.51
C PHE A 65 7.65 15.53 -4.99
N GLN A 66 6.88 16.38 -4.32
CA GLN A 66 6.78 17.82 -4.60
C GLN A 66 8.00 18.63 -4.12
N ALA A 67 8.79 18.12 -3.17
CA ALA A 67 9.89 18.87 -2.56
C ALA A 67 10.99 19.33 -3.54
N PHE A 68 11.11 18.67 -4.71
CA PHE A 68 12.17 18.91 -5.68
C PHE A 68 11.78 19.84 -6.84
N VAL A 69 10.51 20.24 -6.94
CA VAL A 69 10.00 21.02 -8.09
C VAL A 69 9.74 22.48 -7.71
N HIS A 70 9.66 23.34 -8.73
CA HIS A 70 9.25 24.75 -8.55
C HIS A 70 7.73 24.84 -8.42
N GLU A 71 7.23 25.92 -7.83
CA GLU A 71 5.80 26.08 -7.55
C GLU A 71 4.94 26.05 -8.82
N ARG A 72 5.43 26.64 -9.91
CA ARG A 72 4.82 26.58 -11.24
C ARG A 72 4.59 25.15 -11.76
N ASP A 73 5.39 24.19 -11.30
CA ASP A 73 5.37 22.79 -11.75
C ASP A 73 4.62 21.86 -10.78
N LEU A 74 4.10 22.37 -9.65
CA LEU A 74 3.45 21.55 -8.62
C LEU A 74 2.20 20.82 -9.14
N ALA A 75 1.42 21.47 -10.01
CA ALA A 75 0.23 20.85 -10.60
C ALA A 75 0.62 19.65 -11.49
N ALA A 76 1.62 19.83 -12.36
CA ALA A 76 2.13 18.76 -13.22
C ALA A 76 2.78 17.63 -12.40
N CYS A 77 3.55 17.98 -11.37
CA CYS A 77 4.17 17.05 -10.43
C CYS A 77 3.12 16.18 -9.71
N THR A 78 2.05 16.79 -9.22
CA THR A 78 0.93 16.09 -8.58
C THR A 78 0.22 15.14 -9.55
N ALA A 79 -0.04 15.60 -10.78
CA ALA A 79 -0.64 14.77 -11.81
C ALA A 79 0.23 13.55 -12.17
N ALA A 80 1.54 13.75 -12.32
CA ALA A 80 2.51 12.67 -12.57
C ALA A 80 2.55 11.66 -11.41
N TRP A 81 2.55 12.15 -10.16
CA TRP A 81 2.49 11.31 -8.97
C TRP A 81 1.23 10.43 -8.96
N TYR A 82 0.06 11.03 -9.23
CA TYR A 82 -1.20 10.28 -9.33
C TYR A 82 -1.17 9.26 -10.47
N PHE A 83 -0.65 9.63 -11.63
CA PHE A 83 -0.54 8.72 -12.77
C PHE A 83 0.31 7.49 -12.43
N ILE A 84 1.53 7.69 -11.90
CA ILE A 84 2.43 6.59 -11.48
C ILE A 84 1.76 5.74 -10.41
N ARG A 85 1.10 6.37 -9.44
CA ARG A 85 0.38 5.68 -8.37
C ARG A 85 -0.74 4.81 -8.94
N LEU A 86 -1.58 5.33 -9.83
CA LEU A 86 -2.70 4.58 -10.43
C LEU A 86 -2.19 3.45 -11.32
N PHE A 87 -1.13 3.68 -12.08
CA PHE A 87 -0.45 2.62 -12.83
C PHE A 87 0.03 1.49 -11.91
N GLY A 88 0.62 1.85 -10.76
CA GLY A 88 1.00 0.90 -9.71
C GLY A 88 -0.18 0.12 -9.13
N HIS A 89 -1.37 0.71 -9.00
CA HIS A 89 -2.56 -0.01 -8.50
C HIS A 89 -3.01 -1.12 -9.46
N VAL A 90 -2.96 -0.87 -10.76
CA VAL A 90 -3.33 -1.88 -11.78
C VAL A 90 -2.46 -3.13 -11.61
N TRP A 91 -1.15 -2.95 -11.55
CA TRP A 91 -0.21 -4.05 -11.32
C TRP A 91 -0.29 -4.63 -9.90
N GLY A 92 -0.58 -3.78 -8.92
CA GLY A 92 -0.75 -4.16 -7.52
C GLY A 92 -1.93 -5.09 -7.28
N VAL A 93 -2.91 -5.14 -8.17
CA VAL A 93 -4.02 -6.13 -8.13
C VAL A 93 -3.73 -7.32 -9.06
N ALA A 94 -3.24 -7.06 -10.28
CA ALA A 94 -3.02 -8.11 -11.27
C ALA A 94 -1.95 -9.14 -10.85
N ILE A 95 -0.83 -8.69 -10.28
CA ILE A 95 0.27 -9.57 -9.87
C ILE A 95 -0.14 -10.53 -8.74
N PRO A 96 -0.73 -10.06 -7.61
CA PRO A 96 -1.26 -10.95 -6.58
C PRO A 96 -2.28 -11.96 -7.08
N ALA A 97 -3.21 -11.56 -7.96
CA ALA A 97 -4.21 -12.45 -8.53
C ALA A 97 -3.56 -13.57 -9.36
N ALA A 98 -2.59 -13.23 -10.20
CA ALA A 98 -1.83 -14.21 -10.98
C ALA A 98 -1.03 -15.18 -10.09
N ILE A 99 -0.34 -14.65 -9.08
CA ILE A 99 0.39 -15.47 -8.09
C ILE A 99 -0.55 -16.44 -7.38
N PHE A 100 -1.70 -15.94 -6.93
CA PHE A 100 -2.69 -16.74 -6.22
C PHE A 100 -3.19 -17.89 -7.08
N ASN A 101 -3.67 -17.59 -8.30
CA ASN A 101 -4.19 -18.60 -9.23
C ASN A 101 -3.12 -19.64 -9.58
N ASN A 102 -1.91 -19.21 -9.95
CA ASN A 102 -0.81 -20.11 -10.26
C ASN A 102 -0.44 -21.00 -9.07
N ARG A 103 -0.51 -20.48 -7.83
CA ARG A 103 -0.24 -21.26 -6.63
C ARG A 103 -1.36 -22.25 -6.34
N VAL A 104 -2.61 -21.89 -6.56
CA VAL A 104 -3.75 -22.81 -6.44
C VAL A 104 -3.59 -23.94 -7.45
N ASP A 105 -3.39 -23.66 -8.74
CA ASP A 105 -3.23 -24.67 -9.77
C ASP A 105 -2.08 -25.64 -9.46
N ALA A 106 -0.95 -25.12 -8.95
CA ALA A 106 0.17 -25.95 -8.53
C ALA A 106 -0.17 -26.89 -7.36
N LEU A 107 -1.00 -26.44 -6.40
CA LEU A 107 -1.44 -27.28 -5.28
C LEU A 107 -2.47 -28.33 -5.73
N LEU A 108 -3.37 -27.96 -6.63
CA LEU A 108 -4.34 -28.90 -7.22
C LEU A 108 -3.62 -30.02 -8.00
N ALA A 109 -2.59 -29.68 -8.78
CA ALA A 109 -1.75 -30.65 -9.48
C ALA A 109 -1.00 -31.61 -8.54
N GLN A 110 -0.79 -31.23 -7.28
CA GLN A 110 -0.17 -32.06 -6.23
C GLN A 110 -1.20 -32.94 -5.49
N GLY A 111 -2.47 -32.90 -5.87
CA GLY A 111 -3.53 -33.66 -5.21
C GLY A 111 -3.95 -33.08 -3.87
N ALA A 112 -3.84 -31.75 -3.69
CA ALA A 112 -4.25 -31.08 -2.44
C ALA A 112 -5.76 -31.13 -2.18
N ILE A 113 -6.57 -31.53 -3.18
CA ILE A 113 -8.00 -31.76 -3.04
C ILE A 113 -8.29 -33.21 -3.46
N SER A 114 -8.98 -33.93 -2.59
CA SER A 114 -9.27 -35.36 -2.75
C SER A 114 -10.30 -35.62 -3.86
N ASP A 115 -11.21 -34.69 -4.11
CA ASP A 115 -12.23 -34.77 -5.16
C ASP A 115 -11.76 -34.10 -6.49
N PRO A 116 -11.54 -34.87 -7.56
CA PRO A 116 -11.10 -34.34 -8.85
C PRO A 116 -12.09 -33.37 -9.51
N LEU A 117 -13.39 -33.49 -9.23
CA LEU A 117 -14.42 -32.62 -9.79
C LEU A 117 -14.31 -31.23 -9.17
N ILE A 118 -14.17 -31.15 -7.84
CA ILE A 118 -13.99 -29.88 -7.13
C ILE A 118 -12.67 -29.21 -7.52
N ALA A 119 -11.59 -29.98 -7.65
CA ALA A 119 -10.32 -29.46 -8.15
C ALA A 119 -10.47 -28.80 -9.53
N ARG A 120 -11.24 -29.42 -10.44
CA ARG A 120 -11.54 -28.84 -11.76
C ARG A 120 -12.38 -27.57 -11.67
N ILE A 121 -13.40 -27.53 -10.80
CA ILE A 121 -14.22 -26.32 -10.59
C ILE A 121 -13.34 -25.14 -10.15
N ILE A 122 -12.44 -25.36 -9.19
CA ILE A 122 -11.58 -24.31 -8.64
C ILE A 122 -10.58 -23.81 -9.68
N SER A 123 -9.97 -24.71 -10.45
CA SER A 123 -9.02 -24.33 -11.51
C SER A 123 -9.72 -23.59 -12.66
N ALA A 124 -10.91 -24.06 -13.09
CA ALA A 124 -11.64 -23.48 -14.21
C ALA A 124 -12.32 -22.13 -13.89
N GLY A 125 -12.73 -21.91 -12.64
CA GLY A 125 -13.53 -20.74 -12.23
C GLY A 125 -12.72 -19.47 -11.93
N GLY A 126 -11.39 -19.52 -12.01
CA GLY A 126 -10.53 -18.45 -11.50
C GLY A 126 -10.57 -18.43 -9.97
N ALA A 127 -9.72 -19.24 -9.34
CA ALA A 127 -9.70 -19.46 -7.90
C ALA A 127 -9.69 -18.15 -7.08
N TYR A 128 -9.00 -17.12 -7.57
CA TYR A 128 -8.96 -15.80 -6.95
C TYR A 128 -10.34 -15.11 -6.95
N GLN A 129 -11.07 -15.16 -8.06
CA GLN A 129 -12.41 -14.56 -8.18
C GLN A 129 -13.46 -15.30 -7.34
N ALA A 130 -13.33 -16.63 -7.25
CA ALA A 130 -14.23 -17.48 -6.49
C ALA A 130 -13.91 -17.53 -4.98
N ALA A 131 -12.84 -16.87 -4.52
CA ALA A 131 -12.38 -16.91 -3.13
C ALA A 131 -13.33 -16.19 -2.16
N SER A 132 -14.44 -16.84 -1.82
CA SER A 132 -15.45 -16.35 -0.87
C SER A 132 -15.89 -17.45 0.10
N ALA A 133 -16.34 -17.06 1.28
CA ALA A 133 -16.89 -18.00 2.27
C ALA A 133 -18.10 -18.76 1.69
N VAL A 134 -19.01 -18.03 1.03
CA VAL A 134 -20.20 -18.60 0.38
C VAL A 134 -19.85 -19.68 -0.64
N PHE A 135 -18.81 -19.47 -1.46
CA PHE A 135 -18.36 -20.48 -2.42
C PHE A 135 -17.83 -21.74 -1.72
N VAL A 136 -17.03 -21.58 -0.65
CA VAL A 136 -16.48 -22.71 0.09
C VAL A 136 -17.58 -23.49 0.82
N GLU A 137 -18.56 -22.80 1.38
CA GLU A 137 -19.68 -23.40 2.14
C GLU A 137 -20.62 -24.26 1.28
N GLN A 138 -20.55 -24.16 -0.05
CA GLN A 138 -21.30 -25.02 -0.97
C GLN A 138 -20.77 -26.46 -0.99
N PHE A 139 -19.52 -26.69 -0.54
CA PHE A 139 -18.91 -28.03 -0.56
C PHE A 139 -19.21 -28.82 0.74
N PRO A 140 -19.17 -30.16 0.68
CA PRO A 140 -19.24 -31.02 1.88
C PRO A 140 -18.17 -30.64 2.92
N PRO A 141 -18.46 -30.75 4.23
CA PRO A 141 -17.55 -30.30 5.31
C PRO A 141 -16.12 -30.84 5.22
N ALA A 142 -15.95 -32.09 4.78
CA ALA A 142 -14.63 -32.70 4.60
C ALA A 142 -13.76 -31.94 3.57
N LEU A 143 -14.38 -31.47 2.48
CA LEU A 143 -13.70 -30.80 1.38
C LEU A 143 -13.52 -29.30 1.66
N GLN A 144 -14.37 -28.70 2.52
CA GLN A 144 -14.18 -27.30 2.93
C GLN A 144 -12.81 -27.06 3.57
N THR A 145 -12.34 -28.00 4.40
CA THR A 145 -11.03 -27.91 5.04
C THR A 145 -9.90 -27.94 4.02
N GLU A 146 -9.98 -28.82 3.01
CA GLU A 146 -8.99 -28.91 1.92
C GLU A 146 -8.96 -27.61 1.10
N VAL A 147 -10.12 -27.08 0.71
CA VAL A 147 -10.23 -25.83 -0.05
C VAL A 147 -9.67 -24.64 0.75
N ARG A 148 -10.03 -24.52 2.04
CA ARG A 148 -9.48 -23.49 2.93
C ARG A 148 -7.97 -23.60 3.07
N ALA A 149 -7.43 -24.82 3.15
CA ALA A 149 -5.99 -25.04 3.22
C ALA A 149 -5.27 -24.61 1.93
N VAL A 150 -5.84 -24.89 0.76
CA VAL A 150 -5.32 -24.44 -0.54
C VAL A 150 -5.31 -22.91 -0.62
N TYR A 151 -6.44 -22.26 -0.30
CA TYR A 151 -6.54 -20.80 -0.35
C TYR A 151 -5.63 -20.12 0.66
N ARG A 152 -5.51 -20.65 1.88
CA ARG A 152 -4.54 -20.16 2.87
C ARG A 152 -3.12 -20.19 2.32
N GLN A 153 -2.69 -21.31 1.74
CA GLN A 153 -1.33 -21.45 1.20
C GLN A 153 -1.09 -20.52 0.00
N ALA A 154 -2.10 -20.31 -0.85
CA ALA A 154 -2.03 -19.36 -1.95
C ALA A 154 -1.93 -17.91 -1.44
N THR A 155 -2.75 -17.51 -0.48
CA THR A 155 -2.68 -16.19 0.17
C THR A 155 -1.34 -15.96 0.88
N GLN A 156 -0.82 -16.96 1.59
CA GLN A 156 0.52 -16.88 2.20
C GLN A 156 1.60 -16.63 1.14
N ARG A 157 1.52 -17.28 -0.03
CA ARG A 157 2.45 -17.06 -1.14
C ARG A 157 2.36 -15.63 -1.69
N VAL A 158 1.16 -15.08 -1.79
CA VAL A 158 0.95 -13.67 -2.17
C VAL A 158 1.66 -12.73 -1.20
N PHE A 159 1.48 -12.93 0.11
CA PHE A 159 2.14 -12.10 1.12
C PHE A 159 3.66 -12.26 1.11
N GLN A 160 4.19 -13.47 0.92
CA GLN A 160 5.63 -13.72 0.77
C GLN A 160 6.23 -12.91 -0.38
N ILE A 161 5.56 -12.84 -1.53
CA ILE A 161 6.02 -12.06 -2.66
C ILE A 161 5.83 -10.56 -2.40
N ALA A 162 4.75 -10.15 -1.73
CA ALA A 162 4.55 -8.76 -1.31
C ALA A 162 5.67 -8.24 -0.39
N ILE A 163 6.22 -9.10 0.48
CA ILE A 163 7.41 -8.77 1.30
C ILE A 163 8.61 -8.44 0.42
N ILE A 164 8.81 -9.15 -0.71
CA ILE A 164 9.92 -8.86 -1.63
C ILE A 164 9.75 -7.46 -2.24
N PHE A 165 8.55 -7.12 -2.70
CA PHE A 165 8.26 -5.78 -3.23
C PHE A 165 8.40 -4.68 -2.17
N ALA A 166 7.88 -4.90 -0.96
CA ALA A 166 7.97 -3.95 0.14
C ALA A 166 9.41 -3.79 0.65
N GLY A 167 10.16 -4.90 0.74
CA GLY A 167 11.57 -4.91 1.11
C GLY A 167 12.44 -4.21 0.06
N PHE A 168 12.15 -4.41 -1.22
CA PHE A 168 12.80 -3.66 -2.30
C PHE A 168 12.51 -2.15 -2.17
N ALA A 169 11.24 -1.77 -1.95
CA ALA A 169 10.89 -0.37 -1.72
C ALA A 169 11.58 0.22 -0.48
N PHE A 170 11.67 -0.55 0.61
CA PHE A 170 12.45 -0.18 1.80
C PHE A 170 13.92 0.08 1.46
N LEU A 171 14.57 -0.79 0.68
CA LEU A 171 15.94 -0.57 0.24
C LEU A 171 16.09 0.71 -0.59
N LEU A 172 15.13 1.00 -1.47
CA LEU A 172 15.11 2.25 -2.25
C LEU A 172 15.05 3.50 -1.35
N THR A 173 14.33 3.45 -0.22
CA THR A 173 14.28 4.60 0.70
C THR A 173 15.64 4.95 1.31
N LEU A 174 16.58 4.00 1.38
CA LEU A 174 17.94 4.27 1.87
C LEU A 174 18.70 5.19 0.90
N PHE A 175 18.42 5.07 -0.41
CA PHE A 175 19.00 5.88 -1.48
C PHE A 175 18.22 7.17 -1.76
N GLU A 176 17.07 7.36 -1.10
CA GLU A 176 16.29 8.59 -1.23
C GLU A 176 17.14 9.80 -0.81
N LYS A 177 17.19 10.82 -1.67
CA LYS A 177 17.83 12.09 -1.32
C LYS A 177 16.89 12.86 -0.40
N GLU A 178 17.44 13.40 0.67
CA GLU A 178 16.67 14.22 1.59
C GLU A 178 16.78 15.68 1.17
N VAL A 179 15.66 16.28 0.83
CA VAL A 179 15.53 17.72 0.59
C VAL A 179 14.59 18.29 1.64
N GLU A 180 14.96 19.40 2.26
CA GLU A 180 14.10 20.03 3.25
C GLU A 180 12.81 20.52 2.59
N LEU A 181 11.66 20.25 3.23
CA LEU A 181 10.39 20.79 2.76
C LEU A 181 10.39 22.31 2.85
N ARG A 182 9.95 22.96 1.77
CA ARG A 182 9.71 24.40 1.74
C ARG A 182 8.69 24.78 2.82
N LYS A 183 8.99 25.84 3.58
CA LYS A 183 8.11 26.39 4.63
C LYS A 183 7.33 27.63 4.17
N THR A 184 7.69 28.18 3.02
CA THR A 184 7.14 29.42 2.44
C THR A 184 6.63 29.12 1.04
N LEU A 185 5.48 29.71 0.70
CA LEU A 185 4.88 29.66 -0.63
C LEU A 185 5.29 30.94 -1.38
N GLU A 186 6.08 30.81 -2.44
CA GLU A 186 6.40 31.86 -3.42
C GLU A 186 5.47 31.73 -4.63
N THR A 187 4.20 32.07 -4.44
CA THR A 187 3.21 32.04 -5.52
C THR A 187 3.28 33.29 -6.37
N GLU A 188 3.44 33.14 -7.69
CA GLU A 188 3.25 34.21 -8.70
C GLU A 188 1.83 34.83 -8.67
N PHE A 189 0.88 34.17 -8.00
CA PHE A 189 -0.53 34.57 -7.87
C PHE A 189 -0.93 34.96 -6.44
N GLY A 190 0.04 35.28 -5.57
CA GLY A 190 -0.25 35.80 -4.25
C GLY A 190 -0.94 37.18 -4.35
N LEU A 191 -1.96 37.42 -3.54
CA LEU A 191 -2.45 38.78 -3.32
C LEU A 191 -1.26 39.60 -2.81
N GLU A 192 -0.79 40.58 -3.59
CA GLU A 192 0.11 41.61 -3.06
C GLU A 192 -0.51 42.12 -1.76
N GLU A 193 0.21 41.98 -0.65
CA GLU A 193 -0.23 42.53 0.62
C GLU A 193 -0.55 44.01 0.41
N ILE A 194 -1.81 44.37 0.64
CA ILE A 194 -2.32 45.74 0.57
C ILE A 194 -1.77 46.55 1.79
N GLU A 195 -0.51 46.36 2.17
CA GLU A 195 0.16 47.20 3.16
C GLU A 195 0.59 48.54 2.53
N GLY A 196 0.88 48.57 1.23
CA GLY A 196 1.28 49.80 0.52
C GLY A 196 0.15 50.82 0.26
N ARG A 197 -1.13 50.46 0.47
CA ARG A 197 -2.26 51.38 0.18
C ARG A 197 -2.69 52.22 1.39
N LYS A 198 -2.30 51.87 2.61
CA LYS A 198 -2.59 52.69 3.81
C LYS A 198 -1.58 53.82 4.02
N GLU A 199 -0.33 53.67 3.59
CA GLU A 199 0.65 54.78 3.69
C GLU A 199 0.34 55.93 2.72
N LYS A 200 -0.17 55.65 1.52
CA LYS A 200 -0.52 56.71 0.54
C LYS A 200 -1.86 57.41 0.80
N ALA A 201 -2.72 56.85 1.66
CA ALA A 201 -3.99 57.47 2.02
C ALA A 201 -3.90 58.42 3.23
N GLY A 202 -2.76 58.45 3.93
CA GLY A 202 -2.51 59.35 5.07
C GLY A 202 -1.66 60.58 4.74
N THR A 203 -1.25 60.77 3.48
CA THR A 203 -0.38 61.89 3.06
C THR A 203 -1.03 62.85 2.06
N GLU A 204 -2.28 62.63 1.65
CA GLU A 204 -3.06 63.62 0.91
C GLU A 204 -4.39 63.91 1.62
N LYS A 205 -4.40 65.08 2.28
CA LYS A 205 -5.50 65.86 2.89
C LYS A 205 -5.69 65.75 4.40
#